data_AF-A0AAV2GJB7-F1
#
_entry.id   AF-A0AAV2GJB7-F1
#
_cell.length_a   1.000
_cell.length_b   1.000
_cell.length_c   1.000
_cell.angle_alpha   90.00
_cell.angle_beta   90.00
_cell.angle_gamma   90.00
#
_symmetry.space_group_name_H-M   'P 1'
#
loop_
_entity.id
_entity.type
_entity.pdbx_description
1 polymer ?
#
loop_
_entity_poly.entity_id
_entity_poly.type
_entity_poly.pdbx_seq_one_letter_code
_entity_poly.pdbx_strand_id
1 'polypeptide(L)'
;MDGTGGEGTVRLGALNLRERSGLDSDVSVSSPVTRQKAAAAKQFIENHYKNYLQGLQDRKERRRTLQRRAQEAHVSSEEQEELMRSLERRETEFMRMQRRKVGIDDFEQLTVIGKGAFGEVRLCKAKGTGEIFAMKKLKKSEMLSRGQVEHVRSERNLLAEVDSRCIVKLFYSFQDSEFLYLIMEYLPGGDIMTLLMREDILSEDVARFYIAESILAIHSIHQHNYVHRDIKPDNLILDKNGHLKLSDFGLCKPLDDKYSTLLANEDIVNQDATTDSGGSDRPPWMMPKEQLQQWKRNRRALAYSTVGTLDYMAPEVLLKKGYGMECDWWSLGAIMYEMLVGYPPFCSDDPRITCRKIINWKTCMNFPEEPKLSNEAKDLIRHLLCDVDTRLGTRGVEELKAHPWFRSVQWDKLYEMEAAYQPTVNGELDTQNFEKFPELDGAPSAIPSVGPWRKMLASKDTNFIGFTYKKSDVLKSLESSGTDMKSNGSSPSLISLLGQMDLQDTVIPEVDDRAES
;
A
#
# COMPACT_ATOMS: atom_id res chain seq x y z
N MET A 1 -39.51 -61.45 30.26
CA MET A 1 -38.25 -62.02 30.78
C MET A 1 -37.14 -61.28 30.07
N ASP A 2 -36.81 -60.06 30.49
CA ASP A 2 -35.90 -59.68 31.59
C ASP A 2 -34.41 -59.99 31.33
N GLY A 3 -33.57 -58.98 31.57
CA GLY A 3 -32.11 -59.06 31.77
C GLY A 3 -31.28 -58.20 30.82
N THR A 4 -31.00 -56.91 31.13
CA THR A 4 -29.75 -56.38 31.74
C THR A 4 -28.48 -56.66 30.91
N GLY A 5 -27.69 -55.71 30.40
CA GLY A 5 -27.15 -54.48 30.99
C GLY A 5 -25.65 -54.68 31.30
N GLY A 6 -24.74 -53.92 30.68
CA GLY A 6 -23.30 -53.98 31.03
C GLY A 6 -22.35 -53.28 30.05
N GLU A 7 -21.73 -52.19 30.53
CA GLU A 7 -20.78 -51.29 29.88
C GLU A 7 -19.46 -51.96 29.42
N GLY A 8 -19.01 -51.63 28.21
CA GLY A 8 -17.70 -52.03 27.68
C GLY A 8 -16.68 -50.90 27.80
N THR A 9 -15.97 -50.81 28.93
CA THR A 9 -14.74 -50.02 29.06
C THR A 9 -13.57 -50.88 28.57
N VAL A 10 -12.94 -50.54 27.44
CA VAL A 10 -11.72 -51.22 26.96
C VAL A 10 -10.48 -50.49 27.45
N ARG A 11 -9.76 -51.14 28.37
CA ARG A 11 -8.44 -50.71 28.89
C ARG A 11 -7.36 -50.82 27.81
N LEU A 12 -6.51 -49.80 27.69
CA LEU A 12 -5.26 -49.85 26.93
C LEU A 12 -4.31 -50.91 27.51
N GLY A 13 -3.94 -51.89 26.69
CA GLY A 13 -2.87 -52.84 26.97
C GLY A 13 -1.50 -52.24 26.67
N ALA A 14 -0.60 -52.35 27.65
CA ALA A 14 0.79 -51.89 27.59
C ALA A 14 1.59 -52.57 26.46
N LEU A 15 2.25 -51.76 25.63
CA LEU A 15 3.24 -52.23 24.66
C LEU A 15 4.63 -52.22 25.33
N ASN A 16 5.18 -53.43 25.47
CA ASN A 16 6.54 -53.69 25.96
C ASN A 16 7.60 -52.94 25.13
N LEU A 17 8.41 -52.10 25.80
CA LEU A 17 9.69 -51.64 25.27
C LEU A 17 10.64 -52.85 25.15
N ARG A 18 10.93 -53.26 23.92
CA ARG A 18 12.17 -54.00 23.62
C ARG A 18 13.16 -53.00 23.03
N GLU A 19 14.21 -52.71 23.78
CA GLU A 19 15.42 -52.07 23.28
C GLU A 19 15.98 -52.92 22.13
N ARG A 20 15.94 -52.37 20.91
CA ARG A 20 16.77 -52.81 19.80
C ARG A 20 17.74 -51.68 19.48
N SER A 21 18.96 -51.88 19.97
CA SER A 21 20.16 -51.17 19.56
C SER A 21 20.43 -51.40 18.07
N GLY A 22 20.80 -50.33 17.38
CA GLY A 22 21.39 -50.36 16.04
C GLY A 22 20.40 -50.21 14.90
N LEU A 23 20.14 -48.95 14.53
CA LEU A 23 19.82 -48.50 13.17
C LEU A 23 20.07 -46.98 13.13
N ASP A 24 21.33 -46.62 12.86
CA ASP A 24 21.63 -45.33 12.23
C ASP A 24 20.76 -45.23 10.97
N SER A 25 19.78 -44.33 11.00
CA SER A 25 18.99 -43.99 9.83
C SER A 25 18.66 -42.50 9.88
N ASP A 26 19.40 -41.75 9.07
CA ASP A 26 19.03 -40.48 8.46
C ASP A 26 17.94 -39.68 9.17
N VAL A 27 18.33 -38.92 10.20
CA VAL A 27 17.68 -37.63 10.47
C VAL A 27 18.07 -36.73 9.31
N SER A 28 17.37 -36.91 8.18
CA SER A 28 17.46 -35.99 7.05
C SER A 28 17.19 -34.60 7.59
N VAL A 29 18.23 -33.77 7.57
CA VAL A 29 18.16 -32.36 7.92
C VAL A 29 17.21 -31.74 6.92
N SER A 30 15.93 -31.66 7.28
CA SER A 30 14.90 -31.01 6.48
C SER A 30 15.40 -29.64 6.05
N SER A 31 15.48 -29.44 4.73
CA SER A 31 16.04 -28.21 4.17
C SER A 31 15.38 -26.98 4.82
N PRO A 32 16.11 -25.86 5.01
CA PRO A 32 15.52 -24.63 5.56
C PRO A 32 14.20 -24.25 4.88
N VAL A 33 14.11 -24.48 3.56
CA VAL A 33 12.91 -24.27 2.75
C VAL A 33 11.76 -25.19 3.17
N THR A 34 12.03 -26.45 3.46
CA THR A 34 11.02 -27.42 3.92
C THR A 34 10.50 -27.05 5.31
N ARG A 35 11.37 -26.58 6.22
CA ARG A 35 10.96 -26.06 7.54
C ARG A 35 10.11 -24.80 7.43
N GLN A 36 10.48 -23.86 6.55
CA GLN A 36 9.70 -22.66 6.29
C GLN A 36 8.31 -22.98 5.70
N LYS A 37 8.24 -23.96 4.78
CA LYS A 37 6.96 -24.45 4.23
C LYS A 37 6.10 -25.12 5.30
N ALA A 38 6.69 -25.92 6.19
CA ALA A 38 5.98 -26.55 7.27
C ALA A 38 5.43 -25.52 8.28
N ALA A 39 6.22 -24.50 8.62
CA ALA A 39 5.79 -23.41 9.48
C ALA A 39 4.63 -22.61 8.84
N ALA A 40 4.77 -22.23 7.56
CA ALA A 40 3.71 -21.55 6.82
C ALA A 40 2.43 -22.40 6.70
N ALA A 41 2.57 -23.71 6.49
CA ALA A 41 1.43 -24.63 6.44
C ALA A 41 0.74 -24.76 7.81
N LYS A 42 1.51 -24.85 8.89
CA LYS A 42 0.96 -24.89 10.27
C LYS A 42 0.15 -23.62 10.55
N GLN A 43 0.76 -22.45 10.34
CA GLN A 43 0.11 -21.16 10.57
C GLN A 43 -1.16 -20.99 9.70
N PHE A 44 -1.10 -21.42 8.44
CA PHE A 44 -2.26 -21.42 7.56
C PHE A 44 -3.41 -22.30 8.07
N ILE A 45 -3.11 -23.52 8.53
CA ILE A 45 -4.12 -24.45 9.03
C ILE A 45 -4.73 -23.92 10.33
N GLU A 46 -3.91 -23.43 11.25
CA GLU A 46 -4.36 -22.86 12.53
C GLU A 46 -5.27 -21.65 12.30
N ASN A 47 -4.84 -20.68 11.47
CA ASN A 47 -5.67 -19.53 11.11
C ASN A 47 -6.94 -19.95 10.37
N HIS A 48 -6.89 -20.95 9.49
CA HIS A 48 -8.06 -21.45 8.78
C HIS A 48 -9.12 -22.01 9.73
N TYR A 49 -8.72 -22.87 10.68
CA TYR A 49 -9.67 -23.45 11.64
C TYR A 49 -10.16 -22.41 12.66
N LYS A 50 -9.30 -21.50 13.11
CA LYS A 50 -9.69 -20.40 13.99
C LYS A 50 -10.76 -19.51 13.34
N ASN A 51 -10.53 -19.07 12.11
CA ASN A 51 -11.49 -18.27 11.35
C ASN A 51 -12.78 -19.05 11.04
N TYR A 52 -12.66 -20.34 10.71
CA TYR A 52 -13.83 -21.19 10.45
C TYR A 52 -14.71 -21.35 11.70
N LEU A 53 -14.11 -21.59 12.87
CA LEU A 53 -14.84 -21.71 14.13
C LEU A 53 -15.46 -20.38 14.54
N GLN A 54 -14.75 -19.26 14.36
CA GLN A 54 -15.29 -17.93 14.64
C GLN A 54 -16.48 -17.62 13.74
N GLY A 55 -16.37 -17.84 12.43
CA GLY A 55 -17.49 -17.65 11.50
C GLY A 55 -18.70 -18.53 11.85
N LEU A 56 -18.50 -19.76 12.33
CA LEU A 56 -19.62 -20.58 12.83
C LEU A 56 -20.28 -19.99 14.07
N GLN A 57 -19.52 -19.36 14.96
CA GLN A 57 -20.03 -18.73 16.17
C GLN A 57 -20.81 -17.45 15.84
N ASP A 58 -20.23 -16.58 15.00
CA ASP A 58 -20.85 -15.33 14.57
C ASP A 58 -22.19 -15.60 13.86
N ARG A 59 -22.26 -16.65 13.02
CA ARG A 59 -23.51 -17.09 12.39
C ARG A 59 -24.57 -17.54 13.39
N LYS A 60 -24.19 -18.29 14.42
CA LYS A 60 -25.11 -18.69 15.49
C LYS A 60 -25.62 -17.47 16.25
N GLU A 61 -24.76 -16.50 16.51
CA GLU A 61 -25.10 -15.28 17.23
C GLU A 61 -26.04 -14.38 16.40
N ARG A 62 -25.74 -14.14 15.12
CA ARG A 62 -26.63 -13.44 14.18
C ARG A 62 -28.01 -14.08 14.12
N ARG A 63 -28.07 -15.41 14.00
CA ARG A 63 -29.32 -16.17 14.01
C ARG A 63 -30.12 -15.98 15.30
N ARG A 64 -29.46 -16.05 16.47
CA ARG A 64 -30.10 -15.83 17.78
C ARG A 64 -30.60 -14.39 17.95
N THR A 65 -29.84 -13.41 17.47
CA THR A 65 -30.19 -12.00 17.53
C THR A 65 -31.42 -11.69 16.69
N LEU A 66 -31.48 -12.21 15.44
CA LEU A 66 -32.67 -12.05 14.59
C LEU A 66 -33.90 -12.69 15.22
N GLN A 67 -33.74 -13.90 15.78
CA GLN A 67 -34.83 -14.61 16.44
C GLN A 67 -35.38 -13.84 17.65
N ARG A 68 -34.49 -13.25 18.47
CA ARG A 68 -34.89 -12.42 19.62
C ARG A 68 -35.64 -11.16 19.17
N ARG A 69 -35.12 -10.45 18.16
CA ARG A 69 -35.75 -9.24 17.63
C ARG A 69 -37.11 -9.52 16.98
N ALA A 70 -37.25 -10.64 16.28
CA ALA A 70 -38.54 -11.06 15.72
C ALA A 70 -39.58 -11.34 16.81
N GLN A 71 -39.16 -11.93 17.93
CA GLN A 71 -40.02 -12.16 19.10
C GLN A 71 -40.43 -10.85 19.80
N GLU A 72 -39.47 -9.94 20.01
CA GLU A 72 -39.71 -8.62 20.62
C GLU A 72 -40.64 -7.75 19.76
N ALA A 73 -40.57 -7.87 18.44
CA ALA A 73 -41.43 -7.16 17.50
C ALA A 73 -42.79 -7.83 17.28
N HIS A 74 -43.10 -8.92 18.00
CA HIS A 74 -44.36 -9.68 17.88
C HIS A 74 -44.72 -10.06 16.45
N VAL A 75 -43.71 -10.42 15.65
CA VAL A 75 -43.86 -10.85 14.25
C VAL A 75 -44.61 -12.19 14.20
N SER A 76 -45.42 -12.41 13.17
CA SER A 76 -46.16 -13.68 13.04
C SER A 76 -45.23 -14.87 12.82
N SER A 77 -45.70 -16.09 13.13
CA SER A 77 -44.89 -17.31 12.97
C SER A 77 -44.46 -17.55 11.51
N GLU A 78 -45.29 -17.16 10.55
CA GLU A 78 -45.03 -17.31 9.11
C GLU A 78 -43.96 -16.30 8.64
N GLU A 79 -44.07 -15.04 9.06
CA GLU A 79 -43.07 -14.01 8.78
C GLU A 79 -41.73 -14.30 9.48
N GLN A 80 -41.76 -14.87 10.70
CA GLN A 80 -40.54 -15.29 11.39
C GLN A 80 -39.81 -16.39 10.62
N GLU A 81 -40.53 -17.37 10.05
CA GLU A 81 -39.91 -18.38 9.18
C GLU A 81 -39.32 -17.77 7.92
N GLU A 82 -40.01 -16.80 7.30
CA GLU A 82 -39.53 -16.12 6.10
C GLU A 82 -38.25 -15.31 6.37
N LEU A 83 -38.20 -14.57 7.50
CA LEU A 83 -37.00 -13.86 7.96
C LEU A 83 -35.81 -14.81 8.15
N MET A 84 -36.04 -15.99 8.74
CA MET A 84 -35.00 -16.99 8.96
C MET A 84 -34.50 -17.59 7.66
N ARG A 85 -35.40 -17.93 6.71
CA ARG A 85 -35.02 -18.42 5.37
C ARG A 85 -34.25 -17.35 4.58
N SER A 86 -34.64 -16.08 4.70
CA SER A 86 -33.93 -14.94 4.09
C SER A 86 -32.51 -14.79 4.65
N LEU A 87 -32.36 -14.87 5.98
CA LEU A 87 -31.04 -14.84 6.63
C LEU A 87 -30.17 -16.01 6.16
N GLU A 88 -30.71 -17.23 6.13
CA GLU A 88 -29.98 -18.41 5.65
C GLU A 88 -29.55 -18.29 4.18
N ARG A 89 -30.39 -17.67 3.34
CA ARG A 89 -30.05 -17.37 1.95
C ARG A 89 -28.90 -16.38 1.87
N ARG A 90 -28.97 -15.23 2.56
CA ARG A 90 -27.91 -14.21 2.61
C ARG A 90 -26.59 -14.79 3.15
N GLU A 91 -26.64 -15.60 4.20
CA GLU A 91 -25.49 -16.29 4.78
C GLU A 91 -24.86 -17.29 3.79
N THR A 92 -25.67 -18.01 3.03
CA THR A 92 -25.20 -18.94 2.00
C THR A 92 -24.55 -18.20 0.83
N GLU A 93 -25.15 -17.09 0.40
CA GLU A 93 -24.61 -16.21 -0.62
C GLU A 93 -23.29 -15.56 -0.17
N PHE A 94 -23.22 -15.09 1.07
CA PHE A 94 -22.01 -14.56 1.68
C PHE A 94 -20.87 -15.60 1.68
N MET A 95 -21.12 -16.83 2.14
CA MET A 95 -20.13 -17.91 2.08
C MET A 95 -19.74 -18.28 0.63
N ARG A 96 -20.66 -18.16 -0.33
CA ARG A 96 -20.36 -18.38 -1.74
C ARG A 96 -19.47 -17.25 -2.29
N MET A 97 -19.73 -16.01 -1.90
CA MET A 97 -18.91 -14.83 -2.24
C MET A 97 -17.53 -14.85 -1.59
N GLN A 98 -17.40 -15.36 -0.36
CA GLN A 98 -16.09 -15.58 0.28
C GLN A 98 -15.28 -16.67 -0.42
N ARG A 99 -15.93 -17.74 -0.89
CA ARG A 99 -15.27 -18.84 -1.62
C ARG A 99 -14.93 -18.49 -3.07
N ARG A 100 -15.55 -17.46 -3.65
CA ARG A 100 -15.23 -16.99 -5.00
C ARG A 100 -13.84 -16.35 -4.98
N LYS A 101 -12.89 -17.03 -5.62
CA LYS A 101 -11.56 -16.47 -5.89
C LYS A 101 -11.71 -15.38 -6.95
N VAL A 102 -11.29 -14.17 -6.59
CA VAL A 102 -11.22 -13.04 -7.51
C VAL A 102 -10.04 -13.27 -8.44
N GLY A 103 -10.26 -13.08 -9.74
CA GLY A 103 -9.23 -13.22 -10.77
C GLY A 103 -9.28 -12.10 -11.78
N ILE A 104 -8.33 -12.11 -12.73
CA ILE A 104 -8.23 -11.08 -13.77
C ILE A 104 -9.48 -10.99 -14.64
N ASP A 105 -10.18 -12.11 -14.85
CA ASP A 105 -11.40 -12.18 -15.66
C ASP A 105 -12.58 -11.43 -15.05
N ASP A 106 -12.54 -11.13 -13.75
CA ASP A 106 -13.57 -10.35 -13.05
C ASP A 106 -13.47 -8.84 -13.34
N PHE A 107 -12.38 -8.40 -13.98
CA PHE A 107 -12.12 -7.00 -14.29
C PHE A 107 -12.04 -6.77 -15.79
N GLU A 108 -12.68 -5.71 -16.25
CA GLU A 108 -12.49 -5.12 -17.58
C GLU A 108 -11.33 -4.12 -17.50
N GLN A 109 -10.24 -4.39 -18.22
CA GLN A 109 -9.08 -3.50 -18.28
C GLN A 109 -9.35 -2.41 -19.31
N LEU A 110 -9.31 -1.15 -18.87
CA LEU A 110 -9.53 0.02 -19.71
C LEU A 110 -8.16 0.57 -20.15
N THR A 111 -7.86 1.82 -19.80
CA THR A 111 -6.62 2.50 -20.21
C THR A 111 -5.45 2.26 -19.25
N VAL A 112 -4.23 2.32 -19.77
CA VAL A 112 -3.01 2.45 -18.96
C VAL A 112 -2.95 3.87 -18.40
N ILE A 113 -2.75 3.99 -17.09
CA ILE A 113 -2.64 5.28 -16.38
C ILE A 113 -1.25 5.50 -15.77
N GLY A 114 -0.41 4.46 -15.71
CA GLY A 114 0.97 4.58 -15.25
C GLY A 114 1.83 3.42 -15.74
N LYS A 115 3.13 3.66 -15.87
CA LYS A 115 4.14 2.63 -16.11
C LYS A 115 5.18 2.70 -15.01
N GLY A 116 5.70 1.56 -14.60
CA GLY A 116 6.74 1.46 -13.59
C GLY A 116 7.84 0.51 -14.04
N ALA A 117 8.87 0.41 -13.22
CA ALA A 117 10.04 -0.43 -13.48
C ALA A 117 9.71 -1.92 -13.69
N PHE A 118 8.63 -2.42 -13.09
CA PHE A 118 8.29 -3.86 -13.05
C PHE A 118 6.93 -4.19 -13.67
N GLY A 119 6.27 -3.21 -14.28
CA GLY A 119 4.89 -3.37 -14.70
C GLY A 119 4.18 -2.07 -15.06
N GLU A 120 2.85 -2.12 -15.03
CA GLU A 120 1.98 -1.01 -15.42
C GLU A 120 0.77 -0.92 -14.49
N VAL A 121 0.21 0.28 -14.40
CA VAL A 121 -1.04 0.56 -13.70
C VAL A 121 -2.11 0.85 -14.74
N ARG A 122 -3.23 0.12 -14.67
CA ARG A 122 -4.38 0.30 -15.56
C ARG A 122 -5.61 0.73 -14.78
N LEU A 123 -6.39 1.62 -15.38
CA LEU A 123 -7.78 1.81 -14.97
C LEU A 123 -8.55 0.55 -15.31
N CYS A 124 -9.35 0.03 -14.39
CA CYS A 124 -10.20 -1.12 -14.64
C CYS A 124 -11.58 -0.96 -14.02
N LYS A 125 -12.54 -1.69 -14.57
CA LYS A 125 -13.93 -1.75 -14.09
C LYS A 125 -14.24 -3.17 -13.65
N ALA A 126 -14.74 -3.33 -12.43
CA ALA A 126 -15.20 -4.64 -11.97
C ALA A 126 -16.49 -5.03 -12.72
N LYS A 127 -16.51 -6.18 -13.39
CA LYS A 127 -17.65 -6.61 -14.22
C LYS A 127 -18.92 -6.90 -13.41
N GLY A 128 -18.75 -7.27 -12.14
CA GLY A 128 -19.87 -7.61 -11.25
C GLY A 128 -20.58 -6.38 -10.66
N THR A 129 -19.81 -5.38 -10.23
CA THR A 129 -20.34 -4.19 -9.54
C THR A 129 -20.40 -2.94 -10.41
N GLY A 130 -19.61 -2.91 -11.48
CA GLY A 130 -19.41 -1.70 -12.29
C GLY A 130 -18.48 -0.67 -11.63
N GLU A 131 -17.92 -0.96 -10.46
CA GLU A 131 -17.01 -0.04 -9.75
C GLU A 131 -15.67 0.10 -10.46
N ILE A 132 -15.06 1.27 -10.31
CA ILE A 132 -13.82 1.66 -10.95
C ILE A 132 -12.65 1.53 -9.98
N PHE A 133 -11.55 0.95 -10.46
CA PHE A 133 -10.34 0.70 -9.69
C PHE A 133 -9.08 1.00 -10.48
N ALA A 134 -7.97 1.17 -9.77
CA ALA A 134 -6.63 1.15 -10.33
C ALA A 134 -6.01 -0.25 -10.12
N MET A 135 -5.62 -0.91 -11.20
CA MET A 135 -4.98 -2.23 -11.18
C MET A 135 -3.48 -2.08 -11.46
N LYS A 136 -2.64 -2.31 -10.45
CA LYS A 136 -1.18 -2.42 -10.61
C LYS A 136 -0.85 -3.87 -10.98
N LYS A 137 -0.31 -4.07 -12.19
CA LYS A 137 0.07 -5.36 -12.76
C LYS A 137 1.59 -5.47 -12.79
N LEU A 138 2.14 -6.44 -12.05
CA LEU A 138 3.59 -6.60 -11.83
C LEU A 138 4.08 -7.94 -12.38
N LYS A 139 5.18 -7.94 -13.15
CA LYS A 139 5.68 -9.15 -13.83
C LYS A 139 6.59 -9.98 -12.92
N LYS A 140 6.22 -11.24 -12.66
CA LYS A 140 6.95 -12.14 -11.73
C LYS A 140 8.40 -12.38 -12.11
N SER A 141 8.65 -12.67 -13.40
CA SER A 141 9.99 -12.95 -13.90
C SER A 141 10.95 -11.78 -13.67
N GLU A 142 10.46 -10.55 -13.81
CA GLU A 142 11.28 -9.36 -13.67
C GLU A 142 11.64 -9.09 -12.20
N MET A 143 10.67 -9.20 -11.29
CA MET A 143 10.93 -9.05 -9.85
C MET A 143 11.91 -10.10 -9.33
N LEU A 144 11.80 -11.35 -9.79
CA LEU A 144 12.72 -12.42 -9.41
C LEU A 144 14.13 -12.14 -9.90
N SER A 145 14.29 -11.76 -11.16
CA SER A 145 15.59 -11.44 -11.75
C SER A 145 16.33 -10.30 -11.05
N ARG A 146 15.58 -9.37 -10.44
CA ARG A 146 16.10 -8.18 -9.76
C ARG A 146 16.08 -8.27 -8.22
N GLY A 147 15.66 -9.40 -7.66
CA GLY A 147 15.64 -9.63 -6.20
C GLY A 147 14.63 -8.77 -5.43
N GLN A 148 13.51 -8.37 -6.04
CA GLN A 148 12.54 -7.39 -5.49
C GLN A 148 11.27 -8.06 -4.92
N VAL A 149 11.33 -9.32 -4.50
CA VAL A 149 10.14 -10.05 -4.01
C VAL A 149 9.65 -9.50 -2.68
N GLU A 150 10.56 -9.23 -1.74
CA GLU A 150 10.23 -8.70 -0.41
C GLU A 150 9.60 -7.31 -0.48
N HIS A 151 9.98 -6.52 -1.48
CA HIS A 151 9.45 -5.19 -1.76
C HIS A 151 7.95 -5.22 -2.06
N VAL A 152 7.53 -6.10 -2.98
CA VAL A 152 6.10 -6.24 -3.31
C VAL A 152 5.30 -6.86 -2.16
N ARG A 153 5.93 -7.71 -1.35
CA ARG A 153 5.31 -8.26 -0.15
C ARG A 153 5.05 -7.18 0.90
N SER A 154 6.04 -6.29 1.10
CA SER A 154 5.97 -5.17 2.04
C SER A 154 4.91 -4.16 1.59
N GLU A 155 4.87 -3.81 0.29
CA GLU A 155 3.83 -2.95 -0.28
C GLU A 155 2.43 -3.48 0.00
N ARG A 156 2.20 -4.77 -0.30
CA ARG A 156 0.91 -5.42 -0.04
C ARG A 156 0.55 -5.43 1.45
N ASN A 157 1.51 -5.72 2.34
CA ASN A 157 1.26 -5.77 3.78
C ASN A 157 0.83 -4.40 4.32
N LEU A 158 1.63 -3.36 4.02
CA LEU A 158 1.33 -2.00 4.45
C LEU A 158 -0.06 -1.57 3.97
N LEU A 159 -0.36 -1.79 2.69
CA LEU A 159 -1.67 -1.44 2.13
C LEU A 159 -2.85 -2.24 2.70
N ALA A 160 -2.60 -3.44 3.21
CA ALA A 160 -3.62 -4.29 3.83
C ALA A 160 -3.82 -3.98 5.32
N GLU A 161 -2.76 -3.55 6.02
CA GLU A 161 -2.72 -3.27 7.45
C GLU A 161 -3.11 -1.82 7.78
N VAL A 162 -2.66 -0.85 6.97
CA VAL A 162 -2.83 0.58 7.21
C VAL A 162 -4.10 1.09 6.53
N ASP A 163 -5.20 1.20 7.28
CA ASP A 163 -6.42 1.86 6.80
C ASP A 163 -6.44 3.33 7.25
N SER A 164 -5.78 4.19 6.48
CA SER A 164 -5.68 5.63 6.73
C SER A 164 -6.24 6.43 5.55
N ARG A 165 -6.84 7.59 5.83
CA ARG A 165 -7.35 8.49 4.77
C ARG A 165 -6.22 9.02 3.89
N CYS A 166 -5.01 9.08 4.41
CA CYS A 166 -3.81 9.62 3.77
C CYS A 166 -3.10 8.59 2.86
N ILE A 167 -3.55 7.34 2.82
CA ILE A 167 -2.91 6.22 2.13
C ILE A 167 -3.88 5.65 1.10
N VAL A 168 -3.37 5.27 -0.08
CA VAL A 168 -4.17 4.57 -1.10
C VAL A 168 -4.71 3.26 -0.54
N LYS A 169 -6.01 3.02 -0.69
CA LYS A 169 -6.66 1.79 -0.24
C LYS A 169 -6.45 0.63 -1.21
N LEU A 170 -6.06 -0.53 -0.66
CA LEU A 170 -6.07 -1.81 -1.35
C LEU A 170 -7.38 -2.57 -1.09
N PHE A 171 -8.02 -3.04 -2.17
CA PHE A 171 -9.25 -3.83 -2.11
C PHE A 171 -8.99 -5.31 -2.31
N TYR A 172 -8.16 -5.65 -3.30
CA TYR A 172 -7.83 -7.04 -3.62
C TYR A 172 -6.37 -7.16 -4.01
N SER A 173 -5.79 -8.33 -3.73
CA SER A 173 -4.57 -8.76 -4.40
C SER A 173 -4.71 -10.21 -4.84
N PHE A 174 -4.22 -10.53 -6.02
CA PHE A 174 -4.26 -11.88 -6.57
C PHE A 174 -3.11 -12.08 -7.55
N GLN A 175 -2.91 -13.31 -8.01
CA GLN A 175 -1.81 -13.66 -8.89
C GLN A 175 -2.25 -14.72 -9.90
N ASP A 176 -1.60 -14.72 -11.07
CA ASP A 176 -1.69 -15.80 -12.04
C ASP A 176 -0.31 -16.46 -12.25
N SER A 177 -0.09 -17.15 -13.37
CA SER A 177 1.19 -17.78 -13.68
C SER A 177 2.32 -16.79 -13.97
N GLU A 178 2.02 -15.57 -14.41
CA GLU A 178 3.00 -14.62 -14.95
C GLU A 178 3.07 -13.29 -14.15
N PHE A 179 1.95 -12.89 -13.54
CA PHE A 179 1.78 -11.57 -12.94
C PHE A 179 1.23 -11.64 -11.51
N LEU A 180 1.53 -10.57 -10.77
CA LEU A 180 0.85 -10.19 -9.53
C LEU A 180 -0.05 -8.98 -9.82
N TYR A 181 -1.18 -8.92 -9.13
CA TYR A 181 -2.18 -7.88 -9.29
C TYR A 181 -2.53 -7.28 -7.93
N LEU A 182 -2.50 -5.94 -7.86
CA LEU A 182 -3.01 -5.16 -6.74
C LEU A 182 -4.17 -4.29 -7.26
N ILE A 183 -5.36 -4.44 -6.68
CA ILE A 183 -6.54 -3.66 -7.01
C ILE A 183 -6.74 -2.61 -5.94
N MET A 184 -6.58 -1.35 -6.32
CA MET A 184 -6.54 -0.19 -5.46
C MET A 184 -7.65 0.79 -5.82
N GLU A 185 -7.95 1.72 -4.90
CA GLU A 185 -8.83 2.84 -5.24
C GLU A 185 -8.27 3.66 -6.41
N TYR A 186 -9.14 4.08 -7.30
CA TYR A 186 -8.78 4.97 -8.39
C TYR A 186 -8.84 6.43 -7.92
N LEU A 187 -7.74 7.16 -8.12
CA LEU A 187 -7.59 8.56 -7.72
C LEU A 187 -7.47 9.45 -8.96
N PRO A 188 -8.57 10.09 -9.43
CA PRO A 188 -8.58 10.77 -10.73
C PRO A 188 -7.83 12.12 -10.75
N GLY A 189 -7.32 12.59 -9.61
CA GLY A 189 -6.59 13.85 -9.51
C GLY A 189 -5.18 13.82 -10.10
N GLY A 190 -4.66 12.63 -10.42
CA GLY A 190 -3.28 12.45 -10.90
C GLY A 190 -2.26 12.59 -9.78
N ASP A 191 -0.99 12.79 -10.12
CA ASP A 191 0.11 12.93 -9.15
C ASP A 191 0.62 14.37 -9.02
N ILE A 192 1.26 14.68 -7.89
CA ILE A 192 1.88 15.99 -7.63
C ILE A 192 2.96 16.30 -8.67
N MET A 193 3.66 15.30 -9.20
CA MET A 193 4.61 15.49 -10.29
C MET A 193 3.94 16.14 -11.52
N THR A 194 2.77 15.64 -11.92
CA THR A 194 1.99 16.18 -13.04
C THR A 194 1.49 17.59 -12.76
N LEU A 195 1.11 17.89 -11.50
CA LEU A 195 0.78 19.25 -11.07
C LEU A 195 1.99 20.19 -11.21
N LEU A 196 3.18 19.78 -10.74
CA LEU A 196 4.41 20.56 -10.87
C LEU A 196 4.81 20.77 -12.33
N MET A 197 4.56 19.81 -13.21
CA MET A 197 4.81 19.98 -14.63
C MET A 197 3.85 20.95 -15.32
N ARG A 198 2.65 21.16 -14.77
CA ARG A 198 1.66 22.12 -15.30
C ARG A 198 1.90 23.53 -14.79
N GLU A 199 2.12 23.68 -13.49
CA GLU A 199 2.22 24.99 -12.83
C GLU A 199 3.66 25.53 -12.75
N ASP A 200 4.67 24.70 -12.99
CA ASP A 200 6.10 24.98 -12.82
C ASP A 200 6.50 25.23 -11.36
N ILE A 201 5.93 26.26 -10.73
CA ILE A 201 6.18 26.67 -9.34
C ILE A 201 4.83 26.85 -8.64
N LEU A 202 4.69 26.27 -7.45
CA LEU A 202 3.52 26.43 -6.60
C LEU A 202 3.69 27.63 -5.67
N SER A 203 2.58 28.31 -5.36
CA SER A 203 2.58 29.33 -4.32
C SER A 203 2.87 28.72 -2.95
N GLU A 204 3.41 29.50 -2.01
CA GLU A 204 3.66 29.01 -0.66
C GLU A 204 2.39 28.52 0.04
N ASP A 205 1.23 29.07 -0.28
CA ASP A 205 -0.05 28.62 0.29
C ASP A 205 -0.44 27.22 -0.22
N VAL A 206 -0.31 26.98 -1.52
CA VAL A 206 -0.57 25.66 -2.12
C VAL A 206 0.46 24.64 -1.66
N ALA A 207 1.75 25.00 -1.66
CA ALA A 207 2.81 24.14 -1.16
C ALA A 207 2.62 23.82 0.33
N ARG A 208 2.21 24.78 1.16
CA ARG A 208 1.97 24.56 2.60
C ARG A 208 0.88 23.53 2.84
N PHE A 209 -0.19 23.59 2.06
CA PHE A 209 -1.26 22.61 2.14
C PHE A 209 -0.74 21.19 1.84
N TYR A 210 -0.06 20.99 0.71
CA TYR A 210 0.40 19.67 0.30
C TYR A 210 1.56 19.12 1.14
N ILE A 211 2.46 19.99 1.62
CA ILE A 211 3.51 19.58 2.56
C ILE A 211 2.89 19.18 3.90
N ALA A 212 1.86 19.89 4.39
CA ALA A 212 1.16 19.51 5.61
C ALA A 212 0.43 18.16 5.46
N GLU A 213 -0.25 17.91 4.34
CA GLU A 213 -0.88 16.60 4.09
C GLU A 213 0.16 15.48 3.95
N SER A 214 1.29 15.77 3.31
CA SER A 214 2.42 14.83 3.20
C SER A 214 2.98 14.47 4.58
N ILE A 215 3.08 15.44 5.51
CA ILE A 215 3.50 15.18 6.90
C ILE A 215 2.55 14.20 7.58
N LEU A 216 1.23 14.38 7.43
CA LEU A 216 0.25 13.46 7.99
C LEU A 216 0.31 12.07 7.35
N ALA A 217 0.52 11.99 6.04
CA ALA A 217 0.64 10.73 5.31
C ALA A 217 1.89 9.94 5.73
N ILE A 218 3.05 10.59 5.77
CA ILE A 218 4.32 9.99 6.20
C ILE A 218 4.24 9.59 7.68
N HIS A 219 3.68 10.44 8.53
CA HIS A 219 3.50 10.10 9.93
C HIS A 219 2.60 8.87 10.12
N SER A 220 1.54 8.73 9.33
CA SER A 220 0.62 7.59 9.39
C SER A 220 1.33 6.25 9.14
N ILE A 221 2.30 6.19 8.22
CA ILE A 221 3.06 4.95 7.98
C ILE A 221 4.16 4.75 9.03
N HIS A 222 4.78 5.82 9.52
CA HIS A 222 5.78 5.76 10.58
C HIS A 222 5.19 5.23 11.90
N GLN A 223 3.94 5.57 12.22
CA GLN A 223 3.21 5.03 13.38
C GLN A 223 3.00 3.51 13.32
N HIS A 224 3.04 2.93 12.11
CA HIS A 224 2.96 1.49 11.89
C HIS A 224 4.35 0.86 11.68
N ASN A 225 5.42 1.56 12.09
CA ASN A 225 6.81 1.13 11.97
C ASN A 225 7.29 0.87 10.53
N TYR A 226 6.69 1.53 9.54
CA TYR A 226 7.17 1.48 8.16
C TYR A 226 7.92 2.75 7.80
N VAL A 227 9.03 2.61 7.06
CA VAL A 227 9.74 3.73 6.41
C VAL A 227 9.48 3.66 4.92
N HIS A 228 9.17 4.79 4.27
CA HIS A 228 8.82 4.82 2.85
C HIS A 228 10.05 4.65 1.94
N ARG A 229 11.11 5.42 2.18
CA ARG A 229 12.40 5.41 1.46
C ARG A 229 12.38 5.87 0.00
N ASP A 230 11.19 6.11 -0.56
CA ASP A 230 11.01 6.62 -1.94
C ASP A 230 9.94 7.72 -2.02
N ILE A 231 9.98 8.67 -1.07
CA ILE A 231 9.08 9.81 -1.08
C ILE A 231 9.50 10.74 -2.23
N LYS A 232 8.62 10.90 -3.22
CA LYS A 232 8.82 11.73 -4.41
C LYS A 232 7.48 12.22 -4.95
N PRO A 233 7.45 13.28 -5.77
CA PRO A 233 6.20 13.86 -6.28
C PRO A 233 5.32 12.88 -7.07
N ASP A 234 5.90 11.88 -7.73
CA ASP A 234 5.16 10.84 -8.48
C ASP A 234 4.35 9.91 -7.57
N ASN A 235 4.76 9.76 -6.30
CA ASN A 235 4.14 8.85 -5.34
C ASN A 235 3.07 9.55 -4.49
N LEU A 236 2.93 10.87 -4.62
CA LEU A 236 1.92 11.70 -3.96
C LEU A 236 0.74 11.90 -4.93
N ILE A 237 -0.35 11.17 -4.72
CA ILE A 237 -1.49 11.11 -5.64
C ILE A 237 -2.64 11.95 -5.10
N LEU A 238 -3.37 12.64 -5.96
CA LEU A 238 -4.52 13.46 -5.61
C LEU A 238 -5.82 12.71 -5.87
N ASP A 239 -6.74 12.77 -4.91
CA ASP A 239 -8.11 12.31 -5.10
C ASP A 239 -8.94 13.28 -5.96
N LYS A 240 -10.22 12.96 -6.17
CA LYS A 240 -11.14 13.81 -6.96
C LYS A 240 -11.40 15.18 -6.33
N ASN A 241 -11.17 15.31 -5.03
CA ASN A 241 -11.38 16.53 -4.25
C ASN A 241 -10.09 17.36 -4.16
N GLY A 242 -8.94 16.81 -4.58
CA GLY A 242 -7.63 17.46 -4.55
C GLY A 242 -6.81 17.18 -3.31
N HIS A 243 -7.25 16.27 -2.43
CA HIS A 243 -6.49 15.85 -1.25
C HIS A 243 -5.45 14.80 -1.60
N LEU A 244 -4.32 14.86 -0.93
CA LEU A 244 -3.18 13.99 -1.14
C LEU A 244 -3.36 12.63 -0.48
N LYS A 245 -2.93 11.59 -1.19
CA LYS A 245 -2.77 10.22 -0.70
C LYS A 245 -1.43 9.68 -1.14
N LEU A 246 -0.73 9.00 -0.22
CA LEU A 246 0.54 8.36 -0.51
C LEU A 246 0.31 7.01 -1.19
N SER A 247 1.12 6.73 -2.21
CA SER A 247 1.10 5.52 -3.02
C SER A 247 2.52 4.97 -3.23
N ASP A 248 2.61 3.78 -3.83
CA ASP A 248 3.86 3.10 -4.21
C ASP A 248 4.82 2.80 -3.04
N PHE A 249 4.39 1.87 -2.19
CA PHE A 249 5.15 1.38 -1.04
C PHE A 249 6.16 0.28 -1.41
N GLY A 250 6.53 0.17 -2.70
CA GLY A 250 7.42 -0.88 -3.20
C GLY A 250 8.81 -0.85 -2.54
N LEU A 251 9.27 0.31 -2.09
CA LEU A 251 10.51 0.43 -1.33
C LEU A 251 10.27 0.53 0.18
N CYS A 252 9.06 0.29 0.70
CA CYS A 252 8.85 0.29 2.14
C CYS A 252 9.56 -0.86 2.84
N LYS A 253 10.04 -0.61 4.05
CA LYS A 253 10.52 -1.65 4.97
C LYS A 253 9.95 -1.46 6.36
N PRO A 254 9.54 -2.55 7.03
CA PRO A 254 9.31 -2.50 8.47
C PRO A 254 10.64 -2.25 9.19
N LEU A 255 10.58 -1.45 10.25
CA LEU A 255 11.68 -1.29 11.21
C LEU A 255 11.72 -2.55 12.08
N ASP A 256 12.59 -3.51 11.75
CA ASP A 256 12.94 -4.61 12.64
C ASP A 256 13.75 -4.07 13.84
N ASP A 257 13.44 -4.52 15.06
CA ASP A 257 14.19 -4.22 16.31
C ASP A 257 15.71 -4.54 16.26
N LYS A 258 16.22 -5.08 15.15
CA LYS A 258 17.62 -5.45 14.92
C LYS A 258 18.43 -4.41 14.15
N TYR A 259 17.84 -3.26 13.79
CA TYR A 259 18.58 -2.17 13.12
C TYR A 259 19.65 -1.50 14.00
N SER A 260 19.71 -1.81 15.30
CA SER A 260 20.83 -1.44 16.18
C SER A 260 22.17 -2.14 15.86
N THR A 261 22.19 -3.18 15.00
CA THR A 261 23.36 -4.06 14.86
C THR A 261 23.84 -4.30 13.43
N LEU A 262 23.62 -3.37 12.50
CA LEU A 262 24.29 -3.39 11.18
C LEU A 262 25.20 -2.17 11.00
N LEU A 263 26.04 -1.94 12.01
CA LEU A 263 27.32 -1.26 11.84
C LEU A 263 28.35 -2.29 11.41
N ALA A 264 28.57 -2.44 10.10
CA ALA A 264 29.83 -2.88 9.48
C ALA A 264 29.57 -3.24 8.01
N ASN A 265 29.92 -2.35 7.09
CA ASN A 265 31.03 -2.58 6.17
C ASN A 265 31.16 -1.42 5.18
N GLU A 266 32.42 -1.08 4.94
CA GLU A 266 32.95 0.09 4.28
C GLU A 266 32.84 0.04 2.74
N ASP A 267 33.33 1.14 2.13
CA ASP A 267 33.74 1.33 0.74
C ASP A 267 32.75 2.00 -0.22
N ILE A 268 32.54 3.32 -0.04
CA ILE A 268 32.63 4.31 -1.14
C ILE A 268 33.09 5.67 -0.57
N VAL A 269 34.33 5.80 -0.11
CA VAL A 269 34.99 7.12 -0.07
C VAL A 269 36.47 6.92 -0.36
N ASN A 270 36.86 7.12 -1.62
CA ASN A 270 38.17 7.69 -2.01
C ASN A 270 38.23 7.77 -3.53
N GLN A 271 38.05 8.98 -4.07
CA GLN A 271 38.77 9.38 -5.27
C GLN A 271 38.86 10.90 -5.33
N ASP A 272 40.11 11.33 -5.43
CA ASP A 272 40.61 12.69 -5.25
C ASP A 272 40.01 13.71 -6.21
N ALA A 273 40.01 14.96 -5.73
CA ALA A 273 39.78 16.14 -6.51
C ALA A 273 40.82 16.25 -7.64
N THR A 274 40.36 16.01 -8.87
CA THR A 274 41.01 16.53 -10.07
C THR A 274 40.21 17.72 -10.54
N THR A 275 40.79 18.91 -10.33
CA THR A 275 40.35 20.18 -10.90
C THR A 275 40.51 20.11 -12.42
N ASP A 276 39.41 19.97 -13.14
CA ASP A 276 39.40 20.25 -14.58
C ASP A 276 39.06 21.73 -14.78
N SER A 277 40.03 22.46 -15.34
CA SER A 277 39.97 23.90 -15.57
C SER A 277 39.42 24.15 -16.97
N GLY A 278 38.08 24.26 -17.07
CA GLY A 278 37.38 24.68 -18.27
C GLY A 278 36.51 25.90 -17.97
N GLY A 279 36.89 27.06 -18.49
CA GLY A 279 36.27 28.35 -18.18
C GLY A 279 34.78 28.44 -18.53
N SER A 280 33.99 28.81 -17.52
CA SER A 280 32.66 29.39 -17.64
C SER A 280 32.47 30.30 -16.42
N ASP A 281 32.31 31.61 -16.64
CA ASP A 281 32.12 32.65 -15.60
C ASP A 281 30.77 32.56 -14.85
N ARG A 282 30.15 31.38 -14.82
CA ARG A 282 28.88 31.15 -14.12
C ARG A 282 29.10 30.28 -12.89
N PRO A 283 28.52 30.65 -11.72
CA PRO A 283 28.61 29.82 -10.55
C PRO A 283 28.12 28.38 -10.83
N PRO A 284 28.82 27.32 -10.38
CA PRO A 284 28.52 25.91 -10.65
C PRO A 284 27.11 25.42 -10.25
N TRP A 285 26.36 26.23 -9.51
CA TRP A 285 25.06 25.90 -8.92
C TRP A 285 23.85 26.45 -9.71
N MET A 286 24.06 27.33 -10.68
CA MET A 286 22.97 27.80 -11.54
C MET A 286 22.86 26.95 -12.80
N MET A 287 21.79 26.16 -12.89
CA MET A 287 21.40 25.52 -14.15
C MET A 287 20.85 26.60 -15.11
N PRO A 288 21.40 26.76 -16.32
CA PRO A 288 20.81 27.63 -17.35
C PRO A 288 19.35 27.26 -17.62
N LYS A 289 18.48 28.23 -17.93
CA LYS A 289 17.04 28.02 -18.23
C LYS A 289 16.81 26.91 -19.28
N GLU A 290 17.70 26.78 -20.25
CA GLU A 290 17.66 25.73 -21.28
C GLU A 290 17.92 24.33 -20.72
N GLN A 291 18.86 24.18 -19.78
CA GLN A 291 19.12 22.92 -19.09
C GLN A 291 18.00 22.57 -18.11
N LEU A 292 17.36 23.56 -17.48
CA LEU A 292 16.17 23.33 -16.65
C LEU A 292 15.00 22.76 -17.49
N GLN A 293 14.77 23.32 -18.68
CA GLN A 293 13.76 22.80 -19.62
C GLN A 293 14.11 21.40 -20.13
N GLN A 294 15.40 21.13 -20.38
CA GLN A 294 15.84 19.80 -20.78
C GLN A 294 15.71 18.78 -19.65
N TRP A 295 16.06 19.16 -18.42
CA TRP A 295 15.86 18.34 -17.23
C TRP A 295 14.38 18.01 -17.04
N LYS A 296 13.48 19.00 -17.15
CA LYS A 296 12.02 18.79 -17.10
C LYS A 296 11.51 17.79 -18.14
N ARG A 297 12.05 17.81 -19.36
CA ARG A 297 11.71 16.81 -20.40
C ARG A 297 12.23 15.41 -20.05
N ASN A 298 13.46 15.32 -19.53
CA ASN A 298 14.11 14.06 -19.17
C ASN A 298 13.55 13.46 -17.87
N ARG A 299 12.93 14.28 -17.02
CA ARG A 299 12.44 13.91 -15.69
C ARG A 299 11.39 12.80 -15.71
N ARG A 300 10.49 12.78 -16.69
CA ARG A 300 9.51 11.68 -16.84
C ARG A 300 10.17 10.36 -17.26
N ALA A 301 11.19 10.41 -18.11
CA ALA A 301 11.93 9.21 -18.47
C ALA A 301 12.68 8.63 -17.26
N LEU A 302 13.13 9.48 -16.34
CA LEU A 302 13.76 9.08 -15.07
C LEU A 302 12.75 8.45 -14.10
N ALA A 303 11.49 8.90 -14.06
CA ALA A 303 10.42 8.28 -13.26
C ALA A 303 10.18 6.80 -13.64
N TYR A 304 10.38 6.43 -14.91
CA TYR A 304 10.28 5.04 -15.40
C TYR A 304 11.56 4.22 -15.24
N SER A 305 12.66 4.83 -14.79
CA SER A 305 13.96 4.16 -14.64
C SER A 305 14.03 3.37 -13.33
N THR A 306 14.71 2.22 -13.37
CA THR A 306 14.91 1.35 -12.20
C THR A 306 15.88 1.90 -11.17
N VAL A 307 16.64 2.95 -11.53
CA VAL A 307 17.59 3.61 -10.62
C VAL A 307 16.89 4.64 -9.73
N GLY A 308 15.61 4.94 -9.99
CA GLY A 308 14.85 5.98 -9.31
C GLY A 308 15.38 7.38 -9.63
N THR A 309 14.72 8.39 -9.08
CA THR A 309 15.14 9.79 -9.15
C THR A 309 15.89 10.09 -7.85
N LEU A 310 17.22 10.01 -7.89
CA LEU A 310 18.11 10.16 -6.72
C LEU A 310 17.95 11.51 -6.00
N ASP A 311 17.32 12.49 -6.66
CA ASP A 311 17.17 13.87 -6.24
C ASP A 311 16.49 14.07 -4.88
N TYR A 312 15.67 13.11 -4.44
CA TYR A 312 14.98 13.16 -3.14
C TYR A 312 15.65 12.28 -2.07
N MET A 313 16.67 11.49 -2.43
CA MET A 313 17.29 10.54 -1.52
C MET A 313 18.16 11.24 -0.47
N ALA A 314 18.02 10.82 0.78
CA ALA A 314 18.80 11.35 1.90
C ALA A 314 20.28 10.88 1.84
N PRO A 315 21.24 11.71 2.31
CA PRO A 315 22.66 11.38 2.25
C PRO A 315 23.02 10.12 3.07
N GLU A 316 22.38 9.90 4.21
CA GLU A 316 22.58 8.70 5.03
C GLU A 316 22.14 7.40 4.34
N VAL A 317 21.12 7.47 3.47
CA VAL A 317 20.66 6.35 2.65
C VAL A 317 21.70 6.04 1.56
N LEU A 318 22.26 7.06 0.91
CA LEU A 318 23.34 6.91 -0.08
C LEU A 318 24.62 6.35 0.53
N LEU A 319 24.98 6.83 1.73
CA LEU A 319 26.19 6.42 2.45
C LEU A 319 26.04 5.09 3.17
N LYS A 320 24.83 4.49 3.19
CA LYS A 320 24.51 3.23 3.89
C LYS A 320 24.92 3.23 5.36
N LYS A 321 24.93 4.39 6.03
CA LYS A 321 25.40 4.55 7.42
C LYS A 321 24.40 4.09 8.49
N GLY A 322 23.44 3.26 8.12
CA GLY A 322 22.19 3.09 8.87
C GLY A 322 21.30 4.31 8.69
N TYR A 323 20.00 4.08 8.57
CA TYR A 323 18.99 5.13 8.44
C TYR A 323 17.69 4.63 9.06
N GLY A 324 16.89 5.56 9.57
CA GLY A 324 15.55 5.32 10.10
C GLY A 324 14.48 6.11 9.35
N MET A 325 13.41 6.43 10.05
CA MET A 325 12.23 7.14 9.54
C MET A 325 12.54 8.59 9.11
N GLU A 326 13.62 9.17 9.62
CA GLU A 326 14.08 10.53 9.34
C GLU A 326 14.45 10.78 7.88
N CYS A 327 14.77 9.74 7.10
CA CYS A 327 15.12 9.89 5.68
C CYS A 327 13.94 10.35 4.82
N ASP A 328 12.70 10.03 5.24
CA ASP A 328 11.49 10.49 4.56
C ASP A 328 11.30 12.01 4.75
N TRP A 329 11.73 12.58 5.87
CA TRP A 329 11.69 14.03 6.12
C TRP A 329 12.67 14.80 5.25
N TRP A 330 13.85 14.25 4.97
CA TRP A 330 14.76 14.82 3.97
C TRP A 330 14.10 14.87 2.60
N SER A 331 13.50 13.76 2.18
CA SER A 331 12.81 13.64 0.90
C SER A 331 11.70 14.70 0.77
N LEU A 332 10.93 14.90 1.84
CA LEU A 332 9.91 15.94 1.92
C LEU A 332 10.51 17.37 1.80
N GLY A 333 11.67 17.62 2.39
CA GLY A 333 12.40 18.89 2.23
C GLY A 333 12.82 19.16 0.79
N ALA A 334 13.26 18.12 0.06
CA ALA A 334 13.60 18.21 -1.35
C ALA A 334 12.36 18.50 -2.21
N ILE A 335 11.22 17.86 -1.91
CA ILE A 335 9.93 18.12 -2.55
C ILE A 335 9.46 19.56 -2.27
N MET A 336 9.57 20.04 -1.03
CA MET A 336 9.19 21.40 -0.67
C MET A 336 10.03 22.43 -1.43
N TYR A 337 11.35 22.23 -1.51
CA TYR A 337 12.22 23.08 -2.31
C TYR A 337 11.75 23.09 -3.77
N GLU A 338 11.48 21.93 -4.34
CA GLU A 338 11.03 21.82 -5.71
C GLU A 338 9.68 22.49 -5.97
N MET A 339 8.69 22.31 -5.09
CA MET A 339 7.39 22.98 -5.21
C MET A 339 7.56 24.50 -5.29
N LEU A 340 8.51 25.05 -4.54
CA LEU A 340 8.71 26.49 -4.41
C LEU A 340 9.71 27.08 -5.41
N VAL A 341 10.61 26.27 -5.96
CA VAL A 341 11.71 26.73 -6.84
C VAL A 341 11.54 26.22 -8.29
N GLY A 342 10.80 25.15 -8.50
CA GLY A 342 10.52 24.52 -9.79
C GLY A 342 11.49 23.40 -10.19
N TYR A 343 12.49 23.10 -9.36
CA TYR A 343 13.41 21.97 -9.54
C TYR A 343 14.00 21.51 -8.19
N PRO A 344 14.46 20.25 -8.06
CA PRO A 344 15.03 19.70 -6.84
C PRO A 344 16.37 20.36 -6.51
N PRO A 345 16.73 20.47 -5.22
CA PRO A 345 17.90 21.25 -4.78
C PRO A 345 19.25 20.73 -5.31
N PHE A 346 19.33 19.43 -5.65
CA PHE A 346 20.58 18.77 -6.04
C PHE A 346 20.57 18.23 -7.47
N CYS A 347 19.60 18.63 -8.31
CA CYS A 347 19.43 18.03 -9.62
C CYS A 347 20.61 18.26 -10.58
N SER A 348 20.82 17.29 -11.45
CA SER A 348 21.87 17.28 -12.47
C SER A 348 21.50 16.28 -13.58
N ASP A 349 22.09 16.45 -14.77
CA ASP A 349 21.94 15.49 -15.87
C ASP A 349 22.68 14.16 -15.63
N ASP A 350 23.73 14.18 -14.79
CA ASP A 350 24.47 12.97 -14.39
C ASP A 350 24.09 12.55 -12.95
N PRO A 351 23.52 11.35 -12.75
CA PRO A 351 23.21 10.79 -11.44
C PRO A 351 24.38 10.82 -10.44
N ARG A 352 25.62 10.67 -10.91
CA ARG A 352 26.83 10.70 -10.07
C ARG A 352 27.09 12.10 -9.53
N ILE A 353 26.80 13.13 -10.33
CA ILE A 353 26.90 14.53 -9.90
C ILE A 353 25.79 14.81 -8.89
N THR A 354 24.56 14.33 -9.11
CA THR A 354 23.46 14.42 -8.14
C THR A 354 23.87 13.80 -6.80
N CYS A 355 24.39 12.58 -6.78
CA CYS A 355 24.93 11.96 -5.55
C CYS A 355 26.00 12.82 -4.87
N ARG A 356 26.95 13.36 -5.63
CA ARG A 356 28.02 14.21 -5.09
C ARG A 356 27.46 15.50 -4.48
N LYS A 357 26.46 16.12 -5.11
CA LYS A 357 25.77 17.31 -4.60
C LYS A 357 25.00 17.00 -3.31
N ILE A 358 24.33 15.85 -3.23
CA ILE A 358 23.61 15.40 -2.02
C ILE A 358 24.59 15.15 -0.87
N ILE A 359 25.69 14.43 -1.11
CA ILE A 359 26.71 14.17 -0.07
C ILE A 359 27.33 15.49 0.42
N ASN A 360 27.55 16.45 -0.48
CA ASN A 360 28.08 17.78 -0.16
C ASN A 360 26.98 18.83 -0.03
N TRP A 361 25.81 18.47 0.50
CA TRP A 361 24.65 19.35 0.57
C TRP A 361 24.96 20.69 1.26
N LYS A 362 25.84 20.71 2.27
CA LYS A 362 26.25 21.91 3.02
C LYS A 362 26.82 23.03 2.13
N THR A 363 27.49 22.66 1.03
CA THR A 363 28.07 23.63 0.09
C THR A 363 27.23 23.80 -1.17
N CYS A 364 26.45 22.78 -1.54
CA CYS A 364 25.69 22.75 -2.78
C CYS A 364 24.29 23.38 -2.63
N MET A 365 23.71 23.34 -1.43
CA MET A 365 22.38 23.85 -1.16
C MET A 365 22.35 25.38 -1.20
N ASN A 366 21.68 25.92 -2.22
CA ASN A 366 21.51 27.35 -2.40
C ASN A 366 20.08 27.67 -2.84
N PHE A 367 19.60 28.86 -2.48
CA PHE A 367 18.31 29.38 -2.92
C PHE A 367 18.53 30.40 -4.03
N PRO A 368 17.83 30.30 -5.17
CA PRO A 368 17.93 31.32 -6.22
C PRO A 368 17.37 32.66 -5.76
N GLU A 369 17.75 33.74 -6.45
CA GLU A 369 17.22 35.10 -6.17
C GLU A 369 15.73 35.23 -6.51
N GLU A 370 15.29 34.47 -7.51
CA GLU A 370 13.89 34.33 -7.92
C GLU A 370 13.54 32.84 -8.04
N PRO A 371 12.37 32.39 -7.53
CA PRO A 371 11.34 33.17 -6.84
C PRO A 371 11.71 33.59 -5.41
N LYS A 372 11.12 34.69 -4.93
CA LYS A 372 11.35 35.19 -3.55
C LYS A 372 10.59 34.36 -2.54
N LEU A 373 11.29 33.41 -1.92
CA LEU A 373 10.76 32.62 -0.82
C LEU A 373 10.81 33.38 0.51
N SER A 374 9.79 33.16 1.35
CA SER A 374 9.75 33.63 2.74
C SER A 374 10.93 33.10 3.56
N ASN A 375 11.27 33.81 4.63
CA ASN A 375 12.34 33.37 5.51
C ASN A 375 11.94 32.08 6.21
N GLU A 376 10.67 31.93 6.58
CA GLU A 376 10.09 30.76 7.19
C GLU A 376 10.13 29.54 6.25
N ALA A 377 9.88 29.71 4.95
CA ALA A 377 10.01 28.62 3.98
C ALA A 377 11.46 28.15 3.86
N LYS A 378 12.40 29.10 3.71
CA LYS A 378 13.84 28.78 3.65
C LYS A 378 14.33 28.13 4.94
N ASP A 379 13.82 28.57 6.09
CA ASP A 379 14.14 28.01 7.40
C ASP A 379 13.67 26.55 7.52
N LEU A 380 12.43 26.25 7.16
CA LEU A 380 11.91 24.88 7.17
C LEU A 380 12.72 23.96 6.27
N ILE A 381 12.99 24.40 5.03
CA ILE A 381 13.77 23.61 4.07
C ILE A 381 15.17 23.30 4.63
N ARG A 382 15.85 24.26 5.26
CA ARG A 382 17.17 24.04 5.88
C ARG A 382 17.12 23.05 7.04
N HIS A 383 16.05 23.06 7.82
CA HIS A 383 15.87 22.14 8.94
C HIS A 383 15.37 20.74 8.52
N LEU A 384 14.91 20.57 7.28
CA LEU A 384 14.62 19.27 6.68
C LEU A 384 15.84 18.71 5.93
N LEU A 385 16.54 19.57 5.18
CA LEU A 385 17.74 19.24 4.41
C LEU A 385 19.00 19.48 5.22
N CYS A 386 19.12 18.79 6.36
CA CYS A 386 20.28 18.83 7.23
C CYS A 386 20.70 17.45 7.74
N ASP A 387 21.73 17.43 8.60
CA ASP A 387 22.18 16.23 9.30
C ASP A 387 21.04 15.66 10.18
N VAL A 388 20.99 14.33 10.28
CA VAL A 388 19.92 13.56 10.94
C VAL A 388 19.64 14.02 12.38
N ASP A 389 20.70 14.25 13.16
CA ASP A 389 20.60 14.60 14.60
C ASP A 389 19.86 15.93 14.85
N THR A 390 19.94 16.84 13.88
CA THR A 390 19.33 18.17 13.93
C THR A 390 18.07 18.30 13.09
N ARG A 391 17.72 17.27 12.31
CA ARG A 391 16.60 17.29 11.37
C ARG A 391 15.28 17.34 12.12
N LEU A 392 14.38 18.23 11.67
CA LEU A 392 13.02 18.25 12.21
C LEU A 392 12.30 16.95 11.89
N GLY A 393 11.55 16.44 12.87
CA GLY A 393 10.85 15.16 12.78
C GLY A 393 11.61 13.99 13.40
N THR A 394 12.92 14.13 13.65
CA THR A 394 13.73 13.09 14.30
C THR A 394 13.28 12.80 15.73
N ARG A 395 12.86 13.83 16.49
CA ARG A 395 12.31 13.66 17.86
C ARG A 395 10.78 13.54 17.90
N GLY A 396 10.15 13.49 16.73
CA GLY A 396 8.69 13.36 16.58
C GLY A 396 8.09 14.38 15.63
N VAL A 397 6.93 14.04 15.07
CA VAL A 397 6.22 14.85 14.07
C VAL A 397 5.79 16.22 14.60
N GLU A 398 5.60 16.36 15.92
CA GLU A 398 5.14 17.61 16.52
C GLU A 398 6.14 18.76 16.33
N GLU A 399 7.44 18.47 16.17
CA GLU A 399 8.44 19.49 15.82
C GLU A 399 8.18 20.11 14.44
N LEU A 400 7.76 19.29 13.48
CA LEU A 400 7.38 19.75 12.15
C LEU A 400 6.10 20.57 12.22
N LYS A 401 5.08 20.06 12.93
CA LYS A 401 3.79 20.74 13.05
C LYS A 401 3.87 22.10 13.75
N ALA A 402 4.79 22.25 14.69
CA ALA A 402 5.03 23.47 15.44
C ALA A 402 5.84 24.52 14.67
N HIS A 403 6.42 24.18 13.51
CA HIS A 403 7.26 25.10 12.76
C HIS A 403 6.47 26.35 12.31
N PRO A 404 7.01 27.58 12.42
CA PRO A 404 6.28 28.82 12.13
C PRO A 404 5.67 28.91 10.72
N TRP A 405 6.28 28.23 9.75
CA TRP A 405 5.76 28.16 8.38
C TRP A 405 4.36 27.51 8.29
N PHE A 406 3.97 26.67 9.27
CA PHE A 406 2.65 26.04 9.33
C PHE A 406 1.65 26.75 10.26
N ARG A 407 1.93 27.99 10.69
CA ARG A 407 1.08 28.71 11.67
C ARG A 407 -0.41 28.76 11.31
N SER A 408 -0.75 28.79 10.02
CA SER A 408 -2.14 28.84 9.52
C SER A 408 -2.79 27.48 9.31
N VAL A 409 -2.07 26.37 9.51
CA VAL A 409 -2.54 25.02 9.22
C VAL A 409 -3.37 24.49 10.39
N GLN A 410 -4.57 23.99 10.07
CA GLN A 410 -5.44 23.28 11.02
C GLN A 410 -5.26 21.77 10.85
N TRP A 411 -4.29 21.19 11.55
CA TRP A 411 -3.86 19.81 11.37
C TRP A 411 -5.00 18.77 11.48
N ASP A 412 -5.87 18.91 12.48
CA ASP A 412 -6.94 17.93 12.74
C ASP A 412 -8.06 17.94 11.68
N LYS A 413 -8.20 19.05 10.95
CA LYS A 413 -9.26 19.27 9.96
C LYS A 413 -8.74 19.32 8.54
N LEU A 414 -7.45 19.08 8.31
CA LEU A 414 -6.80 19.32 7.02
C LEU A 414 -7.49 18.57 5.86
N TYR A 415 -7.88 17.31 6.10
CA TYR A 415 -8.61 16.47 5.14
C TYR A 415 -10.13 16.74 5.08
N GLU A 416 -10.64 17.64 5.93
CA GLU A 416 -12.05 18.08 5.92
C GLU A 416 -12.21 19.46 5.27
N MET A 417 -11.10 20.19 5.12
CA MET A 417 -11.05 21.48 4.47
C MET A 417 -11.08 21.34 2.94
N GLU A 418 -11.37 22.42 2.23
CA GLU A 418 -11.22 22.46 0.79
C GLU A 418 -9.72 22.39 0.41
N ALA A 419 -9.38 21.53 -0.55
CA ALA A 419 -8.01 21.38 -1.01
C ALA A 419 -7.49 22.64 -1.71
N ALA A 420 -6.19 22.91 -1.56
CA ALA A 420 -5.58 24.11 -2.15
C ALA A 420 -5.58 24.11 -3.70
N TYR A 421 -5.66 22.94 -4.32
CA TYR A 421 -5.87 22.80 -5.76
C TYR A 421 -6.93 21.73 -6.01
N GLN A 422 -7.92 22.08 -6.82
CA GLN A 422 -8.99 21.17 -7.22
C GLN A 422 -8.72 20.65 -8.64
N PRO A 423 -8.46 19.34 -8.81
CA PRO A 423 -8.24 18.78 -10.14
C PRO A 423 -9.53 18.81 -10.94
N THR A 424 -9.42 19.14 -12.24
CA THR A 424 -10.57 18.99 -13.15
C THR A 424 -10.78 17.52 -13.43
N VAL A 425 -11.99 17.02 -13.16
CA VAL A 425 -12.39 15.62 -13.36
C VAL A 425 -13.80 15.58 -13.99
N ASN A 426 -13.90 15.11 -15.23
CA ASN A 426 -15.09 15.12 -16.08
C ASN A 426 -15.88 13.80 -16.07
N GLY A 427 -15.72 12.98 -15.04
CA GLY A 427 -16.42 11.70 -14.87
C GLY A 427 -15.59 10.65 -14.14
N GLU A 428 -16.19 9.50 -13.87
CA GLU A 428 -15.56 8.42 -13.09
C GLU A 428 -14.42 7.69 -13.82
N LEU A 429 -14.38 7.79 -15.14
CA LEU A 429 -13.35 7.19 -16.01
C LEU A 429 -12.34 8.22 -16.52
N ASP A 430 -12.40 9.46 -16.04
CA ASP A 430 -11.60 10.53 -16.61
C ASP A 430 -10.12 10.41 -16.24
N THR A 431 -9.29 10.22 -17.27
CA THR A 431 -7.84 10.07 -17.14
C THR A 431 -7.04 11.30 -17.59
N GLN A 432 -7.66 12.48 -17.72
CA GLN A 432 -6.98 13.69 -18.21
C GLN A 432 -5.81 14.16 -17.32
N ASN A 433 -5.83 13.80 -16.03
CA ASN A 433 -4.76 14.12 -15.08
C ASN A 433 -3.61 13.10 -15.10
N PHE A 434 -3.68 12.11 -16.00
CA PHE A 434 -2.63 11.12 -16.21
C PHE A 434 -1.94 11.32 -17.56
N GLU A 435 -0.73 10.80 -17.68
CA GLU A 435 -0.04 10.75 -18.96
C GLU A 435 -0.75 9.79 -19.92
N LYS A 436 -0.88 10.21 -21.19
CA LYS A 436 -1.40 9.35 -22.24
C LYS A 436 -0.29 8.45 -22.75
N PHE A 437 -0.38 7.17 -22.43
CA PHE A 437 0.51 6.17 -23.01
C PHE A 437 -0.04 5.76 -24.37
N PRO A 438 0.79 5.71 -25.44
CA PRO A 438 0.34 5.10 -26.68
C PRO A 438 -0.05 3.66 -26.36
N GLU A 439 -1.28 3.30 -26.72
CA GLU A 439 -1.69 1.91 -26.76
C GLU A 439 -0.72 1.23 -27.72
N LEU A 440 0.08 0.29 -27.22
CA LEU A 440 0.79 -0.60 -28.11
C LEU A 440 -0.31 -1.37 -28.84
N ASP A 441 -0.48 -1.09 -30.14
CA ASP A 441 -1.31 -1.86 -31.07
C ASP A 441 -0.81 -3.31 -31.14
N GLY A 442 -1.04 -4.05 -30.07
CA GLY A 442 -1.19 -5.49 -30.08
C GLY A 442 -2.68 -5.72 -29.99
N ALA A 443 -3.25 -6.31 -31.04
CA ALA A 443 -4.60 -6.88 -31.00
C ALA A 443 -4.87 -7.51 -29.63
N PRO A 444 -6.10 -7.44 -29.07
CA PRO A 444 -6.42 -8.12 -27.83
C PRO A 444 -5.93 -9.55 -27.97
N SER A 445 -4.84 -9.89 -27.27
CA SER A 445 -4.23 -11.21 -27.35
C SER A 445 -5.37 -12.19 -27.23
N ALA A 446 -5.58 -12.97 -28.30
CA ALA A 446 -6.67 -13.93 -28.38
C ALA A 446 -6.74 -14.62 -27.03
N ILE A 447 -7.90 -14.47 -26.37
CA ILE A 447 -8.22 -15.10 -25.09
C ILE A 447 -7.62 -16.50 -25.17
N PRO A 448 -6.59 -16.85 -24.37
CA PRO A 448 -6.17 -18.23 -24.34
C PRO A 448 -7.43 -18.98 -23.91
N SER A 449 -7.92 -19.88 -24.75
CA SER A 449 -8.97 -20.82 -24.39
C SER A 449 -8.40 -21.69 -23.27
N VAL A 450 -8.44 -21.20 -22.04
CA VAL A 450 -8.03 -21.94 -20.86
C VAL A 450 -9.16 -22.90 -20.58
N GLY A 451 -8.92 -24.18 -20.87
CA GLY A 451 -9.84 -25.26 -20.56
C GLY A 451 -10.22 -25.32 -19.08
N PRO A 452 -11.19 -26.18 -18.72
CA PRO A 452 -11.97 -26.08 -17.49
C PRO A 452 -11.12 -26.01 -16.21
N TRP A 453 -11.21 -24.88 -15.50
CA TRP A 453 -11.16 -24.72 -14.04
C TRP A 453 -10.06 -25.41 -13.20
N ARG A 454 -8.97 -25.94 -13.78
CA ARG A 454 -7.93 -26.67 -13.01
C ARG A 454 -6.53 -26.06 -12.96
N LYS A 455 -6.25 -24.92 -13.62
CA LYS A 455 -4.89 -24.33 -13.61
C LYS A 455 -4.63 -23.23 -12.56
N MET A 456 -5.62 -22.81 -11.78
CA MET A 456 -5.44 -21.83 -10.69
C MET A 456 -5.03 -22.45 -9.35
N LEU A 457 -4.86 -23.78 -9.28
CA LEU A 457 -4.44 -24.47 -8.06
C LEU A 457 -3.00 -24.94 -8.25
N ALA A 458 -2.10 -24.32 -7.48
CA ALA A 458 -0.65 -24.49 -7.42
C ALA A 458 0.14 -23.50 -8.31
N SER A 459 0.32 -22.27 -7.83
CA SER A 459 1.54 -21.54 -8.18
C SER A 459 2.71 -22.42 -7.72
N LYS A 460 3.49 -22.95 -8.67
CA LYS A 460 4.77 -23.61 -8.37
C LYS A 460 5.78 -22.64 -7.70
N ASP A 461 5.52 -21.34 -7.78
CA ASP A 461 6.32 -20.30 -7.14
C ASP A 461 6.06 -20.25 -5.64
N THR A 462 7.02 -20.77 -4.89
CA THR A 462 7.09 -20.64 -3.43
C THR A 462 7.27 -19.21 -2.97
N ASN A 463 7.74 -18.33 -3.86
CA ASN A 463 8.17 -16.97 -3.54
C ASN A 463 6.99 -16.00 -3.32
N PHE A 464 5.78 -16.34 -3.79
CA PHE A 464 4.59 -15.47 -3.69
C PHE A 464 3.44 -16.11 -2.91
N ILE A 465 3.76 -17.07 -2.02
CA ILE A 465 2.76 -17.70 -1.13
C ILE A 465 2.17 -16.63 -0.20
N GLY A 466 0.84 -16.65 -0.09
CA GLY A 466 0.08 -15.72 0.75
C GLY A 466 -0.26 -14.39 0.06
N PHE A 467 0.20 -14.13 -1.17
CA PHE A 467 -0.04 -12.84 -1.86
C PHE A 467 -1.51 -12.48 -2.04
N THR A 468 -2.44 -13.44 -1.97
CA THR A 468 -3.87 -13.19 -2.21
C THR A 468 -4.54 -12.53 -0.99
N TYR A 469 -5.15 -11.36 -1.20
CA TYR A 469 -5.89 -10.59 -0.19
C TYR A 469 -7.24 -10.15 -0.75
N LYS A 470 -8.24 -10.03 0.13
CA LYS A 470 -9.58 -9.51 -0.17
C LYS A 470 -10.07 -8.71 1.03
N LYS A 471 -10.27 -7.40 0.87
CA LYS A 471 -10.79 -6.52 1.92
C LYS A 471 -12.24 -6.90 2.24
N SER A 472 -12.55 -7.03 3.53
CA SER A 472 -13.85 -7.46 4.05
C SER A 472 -14.99 -6.50 3.72
N ASP A 473 -14.72 -5.19 3.63
CA ASP A 473 -15.72 -4.16 3.38
C ASP A 473 -16.27 -4.12 1.95
N VAL A 474 -15.59 -4.71 0.96
CA VAL A 474 -16.13 -4.73 -0.41
C VAL A 474 -17.42 -5.57 -0.50
N LEU A 475 -17.63 -6.50 0.43
CA LEU A 475 -18.88 -7.24 0.54
C LEU A 475 -20.08 -6.32 0.86
N LYS A 476 -19.87 -5.17 1.53
CA LYS A 476 -20.94 -4.19 1.85
C LYS A 476 -21.50 -3.50 0.60
N SER A 477 -20.64 -3.17 -0.37
CA SER A 477 -21.04 -2.52 -1.64
C SER A 477 -21.87 -3.42 -2.56
N LEU A 478 -21.57 -4.74 -2.58
CA LEU A 478 -22.41 -5.71 -3.28
C LEU A 478 -23.79 -5.86 -2.62
N GLU A 479 -23.86 -5.82 -1.28
CA GLU A 479 -25.13 -5.93 -0.55
C GLU A 479 -26.06 -4.73 -0.79
N SER A 480 -25.53 -3.51 -0.87
CA SER A 480 -26.35 -2.31 -1.11
C SER A 480 -26.95 -2.27 -2.52
N SER A 481 -26.24 -2.78 -3.53
CA SER A 481 -26.73 -2.84 -4.91
C SER A 481 -27.92 -3.80 -5.14
N GLY A 482 -28.25 -4.65 -4.15
CA GLY A 482 -29.32 -5.65 -4.23
C GLY A 482 -30.64 -5.28 -3.54
N THR A 483 -30.78 -4.08 -2.94
CA THR A 483 -31.94 -3.74 -2.10
C THR A 483 -32.65 -2.45 -2.52
N ASP A 484 -33.34 -2.47 -3.65
CA ASP A 484 -34.32 -1.43 -4.03
C ASP A 484 -35.73 -2.04 -4.18
N MET A 485 -36.54 -1.99 -3.11
CA MET A 485 -38.01 -2.12 -3.18
C MET A 485 -38.67 -1.37 -2.00
N LYS A 486 -39.69 -0.57 -2.36
CA LYS A 486 -40.40 0.47 -1.60
C LYS A 486 -40.93 0.05 -0.21
N SER A 487 -40.84 0.94 0.79
CA SER A 487 -41.57 0.84 2.05
C SER A 487 -42.64 1.94 2.17
N ASN A 488 -43.85 1.54 2.57
CA ASN A 488 -44.93 2.41 3.03
C ASN A 488 -45.66 1.66 4.14
N GLY A 489 -45.63 2.16 5.38
CA GLY A 489 -46.41 1.60 6.51
C GLY A 489 -45.69 1.58 7.86
N SER A 490 -46.43 1.88 8.93
CA SER A 490 -46.00 2.25 10.29
C SER A 490 -45.64 1.11 11.26
N SER A 491 -45.15 -0.03 10.75
CA SER A 491 -44.50 -1.08 11.54
C SER A 491 -43.04 -1.18 11.07
N PRO A 492 -42.05 -1.57 11.91
CA PRO A 492 -40.68 -1.76 11.41
C PRO A 492 -40.73 -2.76 10.27
N SER A 493 -40.56 -2.29 9.03
CA SER A 493 -40.67 -3.15 7.85
C SER A 493 -39.70 -4.33 7.98
N LEU A 494 -40.06 -5.50 7.45
CA LEU A 494 -39.21 -6.69 7.43
C LEU A 494 -37.79 -6.39 6.91
N ILE A 495 -37.69 -5.42 6.01
CA ILE A 495 -36.44 -4.87 5.45
C ILE A 495 -35.59 -4.18 6.51
N SER A 496 -36.19 -3.44 7.45
CA SER A 496 -35.44 -2.73 8.52
C SER A 496 -34.82 -3.69 9.54
N LEU A 497 -35.50 -4.79 9.89
CA LEU A 497 -34.98 -5.80 10.82
C LEU A 497 -33.81 -6.60 10.24
N LEU A 498 -33.88 -6.93 8.95
CA LEU A 498 -32.81 -7.61 8.20
C LEU A 498 -31.67 -6.66 7.79
N GLY A 499 -31.97 -5.40 7.48
CA GLY A 499 -31.00 -4.39 7.05
C GLY A 499 -30.06 -3.92 8.16
N GLN A 500 -30.46 -4.09 9.43
CA GLN A 500 -29.63 -3.77 10.60
C GLN A 500 -28.64 -4.87 11.00
N MET A 501 -28.57 -5.98 10.25
CA MET A 501 -27.64 -7.08 10.54
C MET A 501 -26.42 -6.97 9.62
N ASP A 502 -25.25 -6.70 10.21
CA ASP A 502 -23.97 -6.79 9.52
C ASP A 502 -23.55 -8.27 9.40
N LEU A 503 -23.27 -8.72 8.17
CA LEU A 503 -22.86 -10.11 7.88
C LEU A 503 -21.34 -10.33 8.04
N GLN A 504 -20.58 -9.29 8.40
CA GLN A 504 -19.15 -9.43 8.65
C GLN A 504 -18.86 -10.33 9.85
N ASP A 505 -17.87 -11.21 9.69
CA ASP A 505 -17.30 -11.98 10.80
C ASP A 505 -16.30 -11.10 11.55
N THR A 506 -16.27 -11.25 12.88
CA THR A 506 -15.33 -10.53 13.74
C THR A 506 -13.89 -10.96 13.46
N VAL A 507 -13.09 -10.05 12.90
CA VAL A 507 -11.68 -10.32 12.61
C VAL A 507 -10.90 -10.30 13.92
N ILE A 508 -10.31 -11.45 14.29
CA ILE A 508 -9.37 -11.53 15.41
C ILE A 508 -8.02 -11.01 14.88
N PRO A 509 -7.43 -9.95 15.44
CA PRO A 509 -6.09 -9.52 15.05
C PRO A 509 -5.10 -10.67 15.24
N GLU A 510 -4.17 -10.83 14.29
CA GLU A 510 -3.08 -11.80 14.44
C GLU A 510 -2.29 -11.43 15.69
N VAL A 511 -2.41 -12.25 16.74
CA VAL A 511 -1.57 -12.14 17.92
C VAL A 511 -0.19 -12.62 17.49
N ASP A 512 0.78 -11.70 17.44
CA ASP A 512 2.17 -12.03 17.22
C ASP A 512 2.69 -12.75 18.47
N ASP A 513 2.72 -14.09 18.43
CA ASP A 513 3.30 -14.96 19.46
C ASP A 513 4.84 -14.87 19.46
N ARG A 514 5.39 -13.65 19.49
CA ARG A 514 6.83 -13.38 19.67
C ARG A 514 7.19 -12.80 21.03
N ALA A 515 6.21 -12.59 21.91
CA ALA A 515 6.44 -12.13 23.27
C ALA A 515 6.39 -13.29 24.28
N GLU A 516 7.23 -14.31 24.11
CA GLU A 516 7.62 -15.22 25.21
C GLU A 516 8.85 -16.05 24.79
N SER A 517 10.02 -15.41 24.83
CA SER A 517 11.31 -16.07 25.09
C SER A 517 12.34 -15.07 25.57
#